data_AF-A0A1V5XJ81-F1
#
_entry.id   AF-A0A1V5XJ81-F1
#
_cell.length_a   1.000
_cell.length_b   1.000
_cell.length_c   1.000
_cell.angle_alpha   90.00
_cell.angle_beta   90.00
_cell.angle_gamma   90.00
#
_symmetry.space_group_name_H-M   'P 1'
#
loop_
_entity.id
_entity.type
_entity.pdbx_description
1 polymer ?
#
loop_
_entity_poly.entity_id
_entity_poly.type
_entity_poly.pdbx_seq_one_letter_code
_entity_poly.pdbx_strand_id
1 'polypeptide(L)' 'MCRKGIGRMELFKYRQGSKKVRIITNDGKEFEGRVTIYDSAMDNPEGVQGIGLDTGFYFWENDIKSIEEIE' A
#
# COMPACT_ATOMS: atom_id res chain seq x y z
N MET A 1 -9.62 19.94 -18.65
CA MET A 1 -9.49 19.86 -17.18
C MET A 1 -9.47 18.39 -16.81
N CYS A 2 -8.29 17.75 -16.86
CA CYS A 2 -8.17 16.33 -16.59
C CYS A 2 -8.31 16.11 -15.08
N ARG A 3 -9.47 15.59 -14.64
CA ARG A 3 -9.58 14.97 -13.32
C ARG A 3 -8.58 13.81 -13.35
N LYS A 4 -7.43 13.95 -12.68
CA LYS A 4 -6.62 12.78 -12.31
C LYS A 4 -7.58 11.94 -11.46
N GLY A 5 -8.18 10.92 -12.07
CA GLY A 5 -8.87 9.88 -11.32
C GLY A 5 -7.90 9.43 -10.24
N ILE A 6 -8.41 9.24 -9.03
CA ILE A 6 -7.68 8.58 -7.95
C ILE A 6 -7.36 7.19 -8.52
N GLY A 7 -6.19 7.08 -9.14
CA GLY A 7 -5.78 5.87 -9.83
C GLY A 7 -5.55 4.84 -8.75
N ARG A 8 -6.30 3.73 -8.81
CA ARG A 8 -6.05 2.53 -8.01
C ARG A 8 -4.54 2.34 -7.84
N MET A 9 -4.08 2.32 -6.59
CA MET A 9 -2.67 2.15 -6.32
C MET A 9 -2.28 0.71 -6.68
N GLU A 10 -1.18 0.54 -7.41
CA GLU A 10 -0.76 -0.77 -7.88
C GLU A 10 0.01 -1.52 -6.77
N LEU A 11 -0.66 -1.86 -5.66
CA LEU A 11 -0.01 -2.47 -4.49
C LEU A 11 0.65 -3.82 -4.81
N PHE A 12 0.15 -4.53 -5.82
CA PHE A 12 0.70 -5.81 -6.29
C PHE A 12 2.18 -5.73 -6.70
N LYS A 13 2.67 -4.55 -7.10
CA LYS A 13 4.08 -4.34 -7.48
C LYS A 13 5.04 -4.50 -6.30
N TYR A 14 4.56 -4.32 -5.08
CA TYR A 14 5.35 -4.41 -3.87
C TYR A 14 5.39 -5.81 -3.26
N ARG A 15 4.58 -6.75 -3.77
CA ARG A 15 4.56 -8.16 -3.33
C ARG A 15 5.91 -8.86 -3.51
N GLN A 16 6.65 -8.52 -4.56
CA GLN A 16 7.89 -9.22 -4.90
C GLN A 16 9.11 -8.57 -4.26
N GLY A 17 9.92 -9.38 -3.57
CA GLY A 17 11.29 -9.01 -3.23
C GLY A 17 11.50 -8.26 -1.92
N SER A 18 10.53 -8.26 -0.99
CA SER A 18 10.66 -7.57 0.31
C SER A 18 11.05 -6.09 0.15
N LYS A 19 10.44 -5.41 -0.83
CA LYS A 19 10.71 -4.01 -1.16
C LYS A 19 10.50 -3.15 0.08
N LYS A 20 11.49 -2.31 0.40
CA LYS A 20 11.35 -1.31 1.46
C LYS A 20 10.59 -0.13 0.90
N VAL A 21 9.56 0.31 1.60
CA VAL A 21 8.63 1.33 1.15
C VAL A 21 8.39 2.35 2.26
N ARG A 22 8.04 3.56 1.85
CA ARG A 22 7.46 4.61 2.67
C ARG A 22 5.99 4.73 2.33
N ILE A 23 5.13 4.62 3.33
CA ILE A 23 3.67 4.77 3.23
C ILE A 23 3.29 6.07 3.91
N ILE A 24 2.52 6.90 3.21
CA ILE A 24 1.88 8.08 3.77
C ILE A 24 0.38 7.79 3.82
N THR A 25 -0.23 7.86 5.00
CA THR A 25 -1.67 7.63 5.17
C THR A 25 -2.48 8.89 4.85
N ASN A 26 -3.79 8.74 4.70
CA ASN A 26 -4.69 9.88 4.49
C ASN A 26 -4.61 10.93 5.62
N ASP A 27 -4.33 10.49 6.85
CA ASP A 27 -4.10 11.36 8.01
C ASP A 27 -2.74 12.07 8.01
N GLY A 28 -1.90 11.83 6.98
CA GLY A 28 -0.57 12.40 6.86
C GLY A 28 0.49 11.73 7.74
N LYS A 29 0.20 10.57 8.33
CA LYS A 29 1.20 9.78 9.06
C LYS A 29 2.08 9.01 8.10
N GLU A 30 3.33 8.84 8.49
CA GLU A 30 4.35 8.22 7.65
C GLU A 30 4.92 6.97 8.30
N PHE A 31 5.05 5.91 7.52
CA PHE A 31 5.55 4.63 7.97
C PHE A 31 6.57 4.10 6.98
N GLU A 32 7.66 3.54 7.48
CA GLU A 32 8.69 2.90 6.66
C GLU A 32 8.83 1.44 7.08
N GLY A 33 9.00 0.55 6.10
CA GLY A 33 9.19 -0.87 6.35
C GLY A 33 9.30 -1.66 5.07
N ARG A 34 9.67 -2.93 5.19
CA ARG A 34 9.70 -3.89 4.09
C ARG A 34 8.35 -4.55 3.95
N VAL A 35 7.87 -4.66 2.73
CA VAL A 35 6.63 -5.34 2.42
C VAL A 35 6.80 -6.84 2.59
N THR A 36 6.04 -7.42 3.52
CA THR A 36 6.05 -8.86 3.83
C THR A 36 4.74 -9.54 3.45
N ILE A 37 3.64 -8.79 3.39
CA ILE A 37 2.30 -9.30 3.12
C ILE A 37 1.66 -8.47 2.01
N TYR A 38 0.96 -9.14 1.09
CA TYR A 38 0.10 -8.53 0.10
C TYR A 38 -1.21 -9.29 0.05
N ASP A 39 -2.32 -8.57 0.24
CA ASP A 39 -3.68 -9.09 0.10
C ASP A 39 -4.33 -8.49 -1.16
N SER A 40 -4.77 -9.37 -2.04
CA SER A 40 -5.47 -8.98 -3.27
C SER A 40 -6.94 -8.71 -2.97
N ALA A 41 -7.50 -7.70 -3.64
CA ALA A 41 -8.92 -7.37 -3.57
C ALA A 41 -9.85 -8.53 -3.96
N MET A 42 -9.37 -9.52 -4.72
CA MET A 42 -10.16 -10.71 -5.07
C MET A 42 -10.21 -11.73 -3.93
N ASP A 43 -9.25 -11.69 -3.02
CA ASP A 43 -9.05 -12.70 -1.97
C ASP A 43 -9.61 -12.25 -0.61
N ASN A 44 -10.08 -11.01 -0.48
CA ASN A 44 -10.67 -10.48 0.75
C ASN A 44 -12.11 -9.99 0.56
N PRO A 45 -12.97 -10.13 1.59
CA PRO A 45 -14.40 -9.80 1.51
C PRO A 45 -14.69 -8.31 1.33
N GLU A 46 -13.72 -7.42 1.61
CA GLU A 46 -13.88 -5.97 1.46
C GLU A 46 -13.68 -5.51 0.01
N GLY A 47 -13.05 -6.34 -0.84
CA GLY A 47 -12.80 -5.98 -2.23
C GLY A 47 -11.70 -4.92 -2.41
N VAL A 48 -10.82 -4.76 -1.41
CA VAL A 48 -9.80 -3.69 -1.35
C VAL A 48 -8.42 -4.31 -1.19
N GLN A 49 -7.41 -3.83 -1.92
CA GLN A 49 -6.06 -4.37 -1.76
C GLN A 49 -5.47 -3.99 -0.39
N GLY A 50 -4.55 -4.80 0.12
CA GLY A 50 -3.88 -4.53 1.39
C GLY A 50 -2.41 -4.91 1.36
N ILE A 51 -1.64 -4.28 2.25
CA ILE A 51 -0.19 -4.47 2.35
C ILE A 51 0.26 -4.46 3.81
N GLY A 52 1.11 -5.42 4.16
CA GLY A 52 1.72 -5.52 5.49
C GLY A 52 3.22 -5.28 5.44
N LEU A 53 3.72 -4.56 6.43
CA LEU A 53 5.13 -4.28 6.64
C LEU A 53 5.75 -5.23 7.68
N ASP A 54 7.06 -5.46 7.60
CA ASP A 54 7.84 -6.24 8.58
C ASP A 54 7.80 -5.65 10.00
N THR A 55 7.52 -4.36 10.10
CA THR A 55 7.32 -3.62 11.35
C THR A 55 6.02 -4.00 12.08
N GLY A 56 5.17 -4.85 11.49
CA GLY A 56 3.90 -5.30 12.05
C GLY A 56 2.71 -4.40 11.72
N PHE A 57 2.92 -3.34 10.92
CA PHE A 57 1.83 -2.49 10.44
C PHE A 57 1.18 -3.08 9.19
N TYR A 58 -0.14 -2.93 9.09
CA TYR A 58 -0.93 -3.36 7.94
C TYR A 58 -1.83 -2.19 7.49
N PHE A 59 -1.93 -2.00 6.17
CA PHE A 59 -2.65 -0.90 5.56
C PHE A 59 -3.54 -1.38 4.42
N TRP A 60 -4.79 -0.91 4.39
CA TRP A 60 -5.67 -1.06 3.24
C TRP A 60 -5.37 0.03 2.20
N GLU A 61 -5.57 -0.27 0.92
CA GLU A 61 -5.37 0.68 -0.19
C GLU A 61 -6.11 2.00 0.06
N ASN A 62 -7.32 1.93 0.63
CA ASN A 62 -8.14 3.11 0.90
C ASN A 62 -7.58 4.02 2.01
N ASP A 63 -6.75 3.50 2.91
CA ASP A 63 -6.12 4.27 4.00
C ASP A 63 -4.79 4.89 3.58
N ILE A 64 -4.24 4.43 2.45
CA ILE A 64 -2.97 4.88 1.91
C ILE A 64 -3.22 6.07 0.98
N LYS A 65 -2.55 7.18 1.27
CA LYS A 65 -2.53 8.35 0.40
C LYS A 65 -1.47 8.21 -0.69
N SER A 66 -0.29 7.70 -0.33
CA SER A 66 0.79 7.39 -1.27
C SER A 66 1.74 6.33 -0.70
N ILE A 67 2.38 5.59 -1.61
CA ILE A 67 3.41 4.61 -1.28
C ILE A 67 4.58 4.81 -2.25
N GLU A 68 5.79 4.84 -1.73
CA GLU A 68 7.01 5.05 -2.48
C GLU A 68 8.05 3.99 -2.08
N GLU A 69 8.76 3.43 -3.06
CA GLU A 69 9.89 2.55 -2.77
C GLU A 69 11.08 3.40 -2.29
N ILE A 70 11.73 2.96 -1.22
CA ILE A 70 12.92 3.59 -0.65
C ILE A 70 14.01 2.51 -0.52
N GLU A 71 15.17 2.72 -1.13
CA GLU A 71 16.28 1.74 -1.13
C GLU A 71 16.86 1.50 0.28
#